data_AF-A0AAJ0LVV4-F1
#
_entry.id   AF-A0AAJ0LVV4-F1
#
_cell.length_a   1.000
_cell.length_b   1.000
_cell.length_c   1.000
_cell.angle_alpha   90.00
_cell.angle_beta   90.00
_cell.angle_gamma   90.00
#
_symmetry.space_group_name_H-M   'P 1'
#
loop_
_entity.id
_entity.type
_entity.pdbx_description
1 polymer ?
#
loop_
_entity_poly.entity_id
_entity_poly.type
_entity_poly.pdbx_seq_one_letter_code
_entity_poly.pdbx_strand_id
1 'polypeptide(L)'
;MHRRKWLRSLDNTADGLRATEAEEHTNQLRRELDILQNSTNNKIKSLSGDLNKARDSAATHAERERELHSDIEALVKQTEDLKNAFLDLQDDDQDLRKDLENGNQTLKTAQAETHQLKKALQNERQENESLREQVASFRTQISATSHMDNQLSDDAIRTKFDQIFYGIQHFAVKTFKGIKFEYDYLPDDVKSAVLPFIPNPQSLPKPFWISIATSIITQVMLQWFGDSHFGRSSDPRLEAATHLALEAFVPNAPETKKWLVATRKLFAADESEMLQQADQQLVRCMVDHAHHALRGAMNVQWRPDSEAQLAKVFAAAQELHRLLTAQQAVYWMGMRPAMLQTGAETFQPSW
;
A
#
# COMPACT_ATOMS: atom_id res chain seq x y z
N MET A 1 71.53 125.98 -95.80
CA MET A 1 71.11 125.26 -97.03
C MET A 1 71.47 123.77 -96.92
N HIS A 2 70.43 122.93 -96.86
CA HIS A 2 70.29 121.52 -97.29
C HIS A 2 71.37 120.43 -97.08
N ARG A 3 71.80 120.13 -95.84
CA ARG A 3 72.35 118.78 -95.54
C ARG A 3 72.21 118.28 -94.09
N ARG A 4 71.38 118.93 -93.27
CA ARG A 4 71.10 118.56 -91.85
C ARG A 4 69.69 117.98 -91.60
N LYS A 5 68.91 117.70 -92.66
CA LYS A 5 67.48 117.33 -92.55
C LYS A 5 67.14 115.86 -92.89
N TRP A 6 68.14 115.01 -93.18
CA TRP A 6 67.91 113.62 -93.60
C TRP A 6 68.37 112.55 -92.59
N LEU A 7 69.11 112.94 -91.53
CA LEU A 7 69.61 112.03 -90.48
C LEU A 7 68.73 111.97 -89.22
N ARG A 8 67.47 112.42 -89.28
CA ARG A 8 66.48 112.29 -88.17
C ARG A 8 65.22 111.50 -88.55
N SER A 9 65.17 110.90 -89.74
CA SER A 9 63.98 110.22 -90.24
C SER A 9 64.08 108.68 -90.25
N LEU A 10 65.21 108.10 -89.81
CA LEU A 10 65.44 106.66 -89.82
C LEU A 10 65.57 106.02 -88.42
N ASP A 11 65.49 106.81 -87.34
CA ASP A 11 65.50 106.31 -85.94
C ASP A 11 64.08 106.14 -85.35
N ASN A 12 63.04 106.64 -86.02
CA ASN A 12 61.66 106.66 -85.47
C ASN A 12 60.76 105.51 -85.95
N THR A 13 61.30 104.51 -86.66
CA THR A 13 60.51 103.36 -87.17
C THR A 13 60.99 102.00 -86.66
N ALA A 14 62.02 101.95 -85.82
CA ALA A 14 62.49 100.71 -85.18
C ALA A 14 61.90 100.47 -83.77
N ASP A 15 61.48 101.54 -83.07
CA ASP A 15 60.94 101.44 -81.70
C ASP A 15 59.41 101.20 -81.63
N GLY A 16 58.69 101.39 -82.74
CA GLY A 16 57.24 101.18 -82.81
C GLY A 16 56.80 99.72 -82.94
N LEU A 17 57.62 98.86 -83.55
CA LEU A 17 57.31 97.41 -83.69
C LEU A 17 57.69 96.59 -82.44
N ARG A 18 58.62 97.06 -81.61
CA ARG A 18 59.01 96.38 -80.37
C ARG A 18 58.02 96.59 -79.22
N ALA A 19 57.16 97.61 -79.30
CA ALA A 19 56.16 97.90 -78.27
C ALA A 19 54.86 97.09 -78.46
N THR A 20 54.44 96.82 -79.70
CA THR A 20 53.22 96.05 -80.00
C THR A 20 53.41 94.55 -79.76
N GLU A 21 54.60 94.01 -80.05
CA GLU A 21 54.94 92.62 -79.71
C GLU A 21 55.06 92.42 -78.19
N ALA A 22 55.52 93.43 -77.44
CA ALA A 22 55.56 93.37 -75.97
C ALA A 22 54.15 93.41 -75.36
N GLU A 23 53.23 94.20 -75.92
CA GLU A 23 51.86 94.34 -75.40
C GLU A 23 51.00 93.10 -75.70
N GLU A 24 51.14 92.50 -76.90
CA GLU A 24 50.53 91.21 -77.22
C GLU A 24 51.09 90.08 -76.35
N HIS A 25 52.41 90.07 -76.10
CA HIS A 25 53.03 89.11 -75.19
C HIS A 25 52.53 89.29 -73.74
N THR A 26 52.31 90.53 -73.27
CA THR A 26 51.73 90.75 -71.93
C THR A 26 50.26 90.35 -71.82
N ASN A 27 49.47 90.51 -72.88
CA ASN A 27 48.07 90.07 -72.90
C ASN A 27 47.95 88.55 -73.03
N GLN A 28 48.86 87.92 -73.77
CA GLN A 28 48.98 86.46 -73.82
C GLN A 28 49.39 85.90 -72.45
N LEU A 29 50.39 86.50 -71.81
CA LEU A 29 50.79 86.14 -70.44
C LEU A 29 49.65 86.35 -69.43
N ARG A 30 48.82 87.40 -69.56
CA ARG A 30 47.64 87.59 -68.69
C ARG A 30 46.57 86.54 -68.91
N ARG A 31 46.29 86.16 -70.16
CA ARG A 31 45.35 85.06 -70.44
C ARG A 31 45.89 83.73 -69.94
N GLU A 32 47.19 83.48 -70.09
CA GLU A 32 47.85 82.31 -69.53
C GLU A 32 47.80 82.33 -68.00
N LEU A 33 48.01 83.48 -67.37
CA LEU A 33 47.87 83.65 -65.92
C LEU A 33 46.44 83.38 -65.46
N ASP A 34 45.43 83.88 -66.18
CA ASP A 34 44.02 83.72 -65.80
C ASP A 34 43.52 82.28 -66.06
N ILE A 35 44.00 81.64 -67.12
CA ILE A 35 43.78 80.21 -67.38
C ILE A 35 44.46 79.36 -66.31
N LEU A 36 45.71 79.69 -65.93
CA LEU A 36 46.43 79.01 -64.86
C LEU A 36 45.76 79.27 -63.51
N GLN A 37 45.27 80.47 -63.25
CA GLN A 37 44.60 80.85 -62.00
C GLN A 37 43.22 80.18 -61.89
N ASN A 38 42.44 80.09 -62.97
CA ASN A 38 41.18 79.37 -62.98
C ASN A 38 41.39 77.84 -62.94
N SER A 39 42.41 77.33 -63.64
CA SER A 39 42.81 75.92 -63.58
C SER A 39 43.26 75.53 -62.16
N THR A 40 44.10 76.36 -61.53
CA THR A 40 44.53 76.14 -60.14
C THR A 40 43.37 76.30 -59.16
N ASN A 41 42.50 77.28 -59.31
CA ASN A 41 41.30 77.42 -58.46
C ASN A 41 40.33 76.25 -58.59
N ASN A 42 40.12 75.74 -59.81
CA ASN A 42 39.31 74.54 -60.04
C ASN A 42 39.99 73.29 -59.46
N LYS A 43 41.31 73.19 -59.58
CA LYS A 43 42.10 72.12 -58.94
C LYS A 43 42.00 72.21 -57.41
N ILE A 44 42.10 73.41 -56.83
CA ILE A 44 41.96 73.65 -55.38
C ILE A 44 40.54 73.28 -54.93
N LYS A 45 39.49 73.65 -55.67
CA LYS A 45 38.11 73.26 -55.36
C LYS A 45 37.90 71.74 -55.45
N SER A 46 38.44 71.09 -56.48
CA SER A 46 38.39 69.63 -56.62
C SER A 46 39.12 68.95 -55.47
N LEU A 47 40.36 69.36 -55.20
CA LEU A 47 41.17 68.83 -54.11
C LEU A 47 40.53 69.08 -52.75
N SER A 48 39.90 70.24 -52.54
CA SER A 48 39.15 70.51 -51.31
C SER A 48 37.91 69.63 -51.18
N GLY A 49 37.22 69.35 -52.29
CA GLY A 49 36.10 68.41 -52.32
C GLY A 49 36.53 66.98 -52.04
N ASP A 50 37.64 66.53 -52.63
CA ASP A 50 38.21 65.21 -52.42
C ASP A 50 38.78 65.07 -51.00
N LEU A 51 39.39 66.12 -50.45
CA LEU A 51 39.85 66.17 -49.07
C LEU A 51 38.67 66.10 -48.08
N ASN A 52 37.56 66.77 -48.36
CA ASN A 52 36.35 66.67 -47.54
C ASN A 52 35.74 65.26 -47.62
N LYS A 53 35.66 64.65 -48.81
CA LYS A 53 35.20 63.25 -48.95
C LYS A 53 36.11 62.26 -48.23
N ALA A 54 37.43 62.44 -48.34
CA ALA A 54 38.41 61.61 -47.64
C ALA A 54 38.33 61.79 -46.11
N ARG A 55 38.04 63.01 -45.65
CA ARG A 55 37.78 63.31 -44.23
C ARG A 55 36.50 62.65 -43.74
N ASP A 56 35.42 62.73 -44.50
CA ASP A 56 34.14 62.09 -44.15
C ASP A 56 34.28 60.56 -44.15
N SER A 57 34.99 59.98 -45.13
CA SER A 57 35.29 58.54 -45.13
C SER A 57 36.20 58.14 -43.97
N ALA A 58 37.20 58.96 -43.62
CA ALA A 58 38.04 58.70 -42.45
C ALA A 58 37.22 58.75 -41.15
N ALA A 59 36.25 59.66 -41.05
CA ALA A 59 35.36 59.74 -39.90
C ALA A 59 34.43 58.51 -39.80
N THR A 60 33.88 58.02 -40.90
CA THR A 60 33.07 56.78 -40.90
C THR A 60 33.91 55.54 -40.60
N HIS A 61 35.15 55.47 -41.10
CA HIS A 61 36.08 54.41 -40.74
C HIS A 61 36.43 54.42 -39.25
N ALA A 62 36.71 55.59 -38.67
CA ALA A 62 36.99 55.72 -37.25
C ALA A 62 35.80 55.30 -36.37
N GLU A 63 34.56 55.61 -36.80
CA GLU A 63 33.36 55.18 -36.06
C GLU A 63 33.15 53.66 -36.15
N ARG A 64 33.29 53.08 -37.34
CA ARG A 64 33.24 51.63 -37.52
C ARG A 64 34.33 50.91 -36.73
N GLU A 65 35.54 51.50 -36.64
CA GLU A 65 36.58 50.96 -35.78
C GLU A 65 36.16 50.97 -34.32
N ARG A 66 35.54 52.03 -33.79
CA ARG A 66 35.03 52.05 -32.42
C ARG A 66 33.95 51.00 -32.17
N GLU A 67 33.00 50.85 -33.10
CA GLU A 67 31.98 49.81 -33.02
C GLU A 67 32.60 48.41 -32.98
N LEU A 68 33.56 48.13 -33.88
CA LEU A 68 34.27 46.84 -33.90
C LEU A 68 35.07 46.60 -32.61
N HIS A 69 35.72 47.62 -32.04
CA HIS A 69 36.41 47.48 -30.76
C HIS A 69 35.41 47.18 -29.62
N SER A 70 34.27 47.85 -29.60
CA SER A 70 33.19 47.58 -28.63
C SER A 70 32.64 46.15 -28.77
N ASP A 71 32.44 45.67 -29.99
CA ASP A 71 31.98 44.31 -30.27
C ASP A 71 33.02 43.26 -29.84
N ILE A 72 34.31 43.52 -30.11
CA ILE A 72 35.41 42.65 -29.69
C ILE A 72 35.46 42.58 -28.16
N GLU A 73 35.36 43.70 -27.45
CA GLU A 73 35.33 43.72 -25.98
C GLU A 73 34.13 42.95 -25.41
N ALA A 74 32.95 43.11 -26.02
CA ALA A 74 31.76 42.35 -25.63
C ALA A 74 31.92 40.85 -25.86
N LEU A 75 32.49 40.44 -27.00
CA LEU A 75 32.77 39.03 -27.30
C LEU A 75 33.81 38.44 -26.36
N VAL A 76 34.89 39.18 -26.04
CA VAL A 76 35.90 38.74 -25.07
C VAL A 76 35.26 38.50 -23.70
N LYS A 77 34.40 39.41 -23.26
CA LYS A 77 33.66 39.23 -22.00
C LYS A 77 32.77 37.99 -22.03
N GLN A 78 32.00 37.79 -23.10
CA GLN A 78 31.17 36.59 -23.27
C GLN A 78 32.00 35.30 -23.27
N THR A 79 33.17 35.31 -23.91
CA THR A 79 34.05 34.13 -23.90
C THR A 79 34.60 33.80 -22.52
N GLU A 80 34.91 34.82 -21.70
CA GLU A 80 35.37 34.60 -20.33
C GLU A 80 34.23 34.12 -19.42
N ASP A 81 33.03 34.70 -19.57
CA ASP A 81 31.83 34.25 -18.84
C ASP A 81 31.50 32.79 -19.18
N LEU A 82 31.55 32.41 -20.47
CA LEU A 82 31.33 31.02 -20.90
C LEU A 82 32.41 30.06 -20.39
N LYS A 83 33.67 30.51 -20.33
CA LYS A 83 34.76 29.71 -19.80
C LYS A 83 34.61 29.46 -18.30
N ASN A 84 34.21 30.47 -17.54
CA ASN A 84 33.92 30.31 -16.11
C ASN A 84 32.74 29.36 -15.89
N ALA A 85 31.64 29.54 -16.62
CA ALA A 85 30.50 28.63 -16.56
C ALA A 85 30.87 27.17 -16.93
N PHE A 86 31.80 26.99 -17.87
CA PHE A 86 32.30 25.66 -18.22
C PHE A 86 33.11 25.03 -17.08
N LEU A 87 33.94 25.80 -16.37
CA LEU A 87 34.70 25.32 -15.21
C LEU A 87 33.76 24.94 -14.06
N ASP A 88 32.76 25.77 -13.77
CA ASP A 88 31.75 25.48 -12.74
C ASP A 88 31.00 24.17 -13.05
N LEU A 89 30.57 23.99 -14.31
CA LEU A 89 29.93 22.74 -14.75
C LEU A 89 30.86 21.52 -14.68
N GLN A 90 32.16 21.70 -14.89
CA GLN A 90 33.14 20.63 -14.78
C GLN A 90 33.34 20.21 -13.31
N ASP A 91 33.33 21.15 -12.38
CA ASP A 91 33.40 20.88 -10.95
C ASP A 91 32.11 20.19 -10.46
N ASP A 92 30.94 20.66 -10.89
CA ASP A 92 29.65 20.01 -10.62
C ASP A 92 29.59 18.55 -11.13
N ASP A 93 30.09 18.27 -12.35
CA ASP A 93 30.16 16.90 -12.89
C ASP A 93 31.08 16.01 -12.04
N GLN A 94 32.20 16.55 -11.53
CA GLN A 94 33.10 15.80 -10.66
C GLN A 94 32.45 15.46 -9.31
N ASP A 95 31.71 16.39 -8.73
CA ASP A 95 31.04 16.16 -7.45
C ASP A 95 29.86 15.19 -7.60
N LEU A 96 29.07 15.31 -8.68
CA LEU A 96 28.02 14.34 -9.00
C LEU A 96 28.57 12.92 -9.21
N ARG A 97 29.76 12.77 -9.80
CA ARG A 97 30.42 11.47 -9.94
C ARG A 97 30.81 10.88 -8.59
N LYS A 98 31.35 11.69 -7.66
CA LYS A 98 31.68 11.24 -6.30
C LYS A 98 30.42 10.82 -5.54
N ASP A 99 29.35 11.60 -5.65
CA ASP A 99 28.07 11.29 -5.01
C ASP A 99 27.46 10.00 -5.57
N LEU A 100 27.56 9.79 -6.88
CA LEU A 100 27.13 8.54 -7.52
C LEU A 100 27.95 7.35 -7.03
N GLU A 101 29.27 7.49 -6.88
CA GLU A 101 30.13 6.43 -6.34
C GLU A 101 29.79 6.11 -4.87
N ASN A 102 29.61 7.12 -4.04
CA ASN A 102 29.17 6.98 -2.65
C ASN A 102 27.78 6.33 -2.55
N GLY A 103 26.84 6.76 -3.39
CA GLY A 103 25.50 6.17 -3.51
C GLY A 103 25.54 4.70 -3.92
N ASN A 104 26.40 4.34 -4.88
CA ASN A 104 26.60 2.95 -5.27
C ASN A 104 27.21 2.11 -4.15
N GLN A 105 28.13 2.67 -3.36
CA GLN A 105 28.74 1.97 -2.24
C GLN A 105 27.73 1.73 -1.11
N THR A 106 26.92 2.73 -0.77
CA THR A 106 25.84 2.58 0.23
C THR A 106 24.75 1.60 -0.23
N LEU A 107 24.43 1.59 -1.53
CA LEU A 107 23.51 0.60 -2.09
C LEU A 107 24.07 -0.83 -1.95
N LYS A 108 25.36 -1.03 -2.22
CA LYS A 108 26.02 -2.35 -2.05
C LYS A 108 26.02 -2.81 -0.60
N THR A 109 26.28 -1.92 0.36
CA THR A 109 26.24 -2.28 1.79
C THR A 109 24.83 -2.63 2.23
N ALA A 110 23.83 -1.83 1.84
CA ALA A 110 22.42 -2.11 2.15
C ALA A 110 21.92 -3.44 1.53
N GLN A 111 22.37 -3.76 0.32
CA GLN A 111 22.09 -5.05 -0.31
C GLN A 111 22.72 -6.21 0.48
N ALA A 112 23.98 -6.08 0.91
CA ALA A 112 24.66 -7.09 1.71
C ALA A 112 23.96 -7.32 3.07
N GLU A 113 23.57 -6.24 3.76
CA GLU A 113 22.80 -6.31 5.01
C GLU A 113 21.44 -6.98 4.81
N THR A 114 20.72 -6.62 3.74
CA THR A 114 19.44 -7.25 3.40
C THR A 114 19.60 -8.76 3.16
N HIS A 115 20.67 -9.19 2.49
CA HIS A 115 20.96 -10.60 2.29
C HIS A 115 21.29 -11.31 3.60
N GLN A 116 22.04 -10.68 4.50
CA GLN A 116 22.34 -11.24 5.82
C GLN A 116 21.07 -11.37 6.69
N LEU A 117 20.22 -10.36 6.72
CA LEU A 117 18.95 -10.38 7.45
C LEU A 117 18.00 -11.47 6.92
N LYS A 118 17.90 -11.62 5.59
CA LYS A 118 17.11 -12.70 4.98
C LYS A 118 17.62 -14.08 5.41
N LYS A 119 18.94 -14.28 5.45
CA LYS A 119 19.54 -15.54 5.90
C LYS A 119 19.29 -15.78 7.40
N ALA A 120 19.43 -14.75 8.23
CA ALA A 120 19.14 -14.84 9.66
C ALA A 120 17.67 -15.21 9.92
N LEU A 121 16.72 -14.57 9.23
CA LEU A 121 15.30 -14.88 9.32
C LEU A 121 14.99 -16.32 8.88
N GLN A 122 15.65 -16.80 7.82
CA GLN A 122 15.48 -18.18 7.37
C GLN A 122 15.96 -19.18 8.43
N ASN A 123 17.13 -18.92 9.03
CA ASN A 123 17.66 -19.78 10.10
C ASN A 123 16.73 -19.78 11.33
N GLU A 124 16.23 -18.63 11.75
CA GLU A 124 15.31 -18.51 12.88
C GLU A 124 13.99 -19.26 12.60
N ARG A 125 13.47 -19.20 11.38
CA ARG A 125 12.28 -19.97 10.98
C ARG A 125 12.51 -21.47 11.06
N GLN A 126 13.66 -21.95 10.58
CA GLN A 126 14.04 -23.37 10.66
C GLN A 126 14.20 -23.83 12.12
N GLU A 127 14.80 -23.00 12.98
CA GLU A 127 14.92 -23.29 14.41
C GLU A 127 13.54 -23.34 15.08
N ASN A 128 12.65 -22.39 14.77
CA ASN A 128 11.28 -22.37 15.30
C ASN A 128 10.47 -23.61 14.87
N GLU A 129 10.60 -24.02 13.60
CA GLU A 129 10.00 -25.26 13.10
C GLU A 129 10.55 -26.49 13.84
N SER A 130 11.87 -26.59 14.01
CA SER A 130 12.48 -27.69 14.77
C SER A 130 12.02 -27.72 16.23
N LEU A 131 11.93 -26.57 16.90
CA LEU A 131 11.43 -26.48 18.26
C LEU A 131 9.95 -26.88 18.36
N ARG A 132 9.12 -26.49 17.38
CA ARG A 132 7.72 -26.92 17.31
C ARG A 132 7.59 -28.43 17.15
N GLU A 133 8.42 -29.04 16.31
CA GLU A 133 8.48 -30.49 16.14
C GLU A 133 8.92 -31.20 17.43
N GLN A 134 9.94 -30.68 18.11
CA GLN A 134 10.40 -31.21 19.40
C GLN A 134 9.30 -31.12 20.47
N VAL A 135 8.62 -29.97 20.58
CA VAL A 135 7.49 -29.79 21.51
C VAL A 135 6.34 -30.74 21.17
N ALA A 136 6.01 -30.91 19.89
CA ALA A 136 5.00 -31.88 19.46
C ALA A 136 5.39 -33.32 19.84
N SER A 137 6.66 -33.69 19.65
CA SER A 137 7.20 -35.00 20.05
C SER A 137 7.16 -35.22 21.57
N PHE A 138 7.57 -34.24 22.37
CA PHE A 138 7.48 -34.35 23.82
C PHE A 138 6.02 -34.45 24.29
N ARG A 139 5.10 -33.74 23.65
CA ARG A 139 3.67 -33.85 23.95
C ARG A 139 3.12 -35.24 23.63
N THR A 140 3.50 -35.83 22.50
CA THR A 140 3.06 -37.20 22.16
C THR A 140 3.67 -38.22 23.11
N GLN A 141 4.94 -38.08 23.48
CA GLN A 141 5.59 -38.95 24.47
C GLN A 141 4.97 -38.82 25.87
N ILE A 142 4.70 -37.60 26.33
CA ILE A 142 4.00 -37.37 27.61
C ILE A 142 2.61 -37.99 27.55
N SER A 143 1.86 -37.79 26.46
CA SER A 143 0.53 -38.37 26.28
C SER A 143 0.54 -39.91 26.26
N ALA A 144 1.57 -40.52 25.64
CA ALA A 144 1.74 -41.97 25.60
C ALA A 144 2.18 -42.56 26.95
N THR A 145 2.97 -41.83 27.74
CA THR A 145 3.43 -42.27 29.06
C THR A 145 2.40 -41.99 30.16
N SER A 146 1.54 -40.98 29.98
CA SER A 146 0.44 -40.65 30.89
C SER A 146 -0.86 -41.37 30.55
N HIS A 147 -0.80 -42.57 29.95
CA HIS A 147 -1.96 -43.41 29.65
C HIS A 147 -2.75 -43.78 30.92
N MET A 148 -3.52 -42.83 31.45
CA MET A 148 -4.79 -43.10 32.07
C MET A 148 -5.78 -43.16 30.92
N ASP A 149 -6.30 -44.35 30.60
CA ASP A 149 -7.04 -44.72 29.37
C ASP A 149 -8.24 -43.84 28.97
N ASN A 150 -8.55 -42.76 29.69
CA ASN A 150 -9.63 -41.83 29.37
C ASN A 150 -9.29 -40.36 29.66
N GLN A 151 -8.03 -39.99 29.90
CA GLN A 151 -7.68 -38.58 30.11
C GLN A 151 -7.41 -37.87 28.79
N LEU A 152 -8.13 -36.77 28.54
CA LEU A 152 -7.85 -35.88 27.42
C LEU A 152 -6.92 -34.76 27.87
N SER A 153 -5.93 -34.43 27.05
CA SER A 153 -5.14 -33.21 27.24
C SER A 153 -5.96 -31.97 26.91
N ASP A 154 -5.64 -30.84 27.55
CA ASP A 154 -6.30 -29.54 27.28
C ASP A 154 -6.22 -29.16 25.80
N ASP A 155 -5.13 -29.50 25.11
CA ASP A 155 -4.97 -29.26 23.67
C ASP A 155 -5.91 -30.13 22.82
N ALA A 156 -6.14 -31.39 23.21
CA ALA A 156 -7.10 -32.26 22.53
C ALA A 156 -8.53 -31.77 22.76
N ILE A 157 -8.84 -31.31 23.97
CA ILE A 157 -10.13 -30.68 24.32
C ILE A 157 -10.34 -29.42 23.47
N ARG A 158 -9.35 -28.51 23.44
CA ARG A 158 -9.39 -27.29 22.62
C ARG A 158 -9.60 -27.62 21.15
N THR A 159 -8.85 -28.56 20.60
CA THR A 159 -8.95 -28.95 19.19
C THR A 159 -10.35 -29.48 18.85
N LYS A 160 -10.96 -30.28 19.73
CA LYS A 160 -12.34 -30.77 19.55
C LYS A 160 -13.36 -29.62 19.65
N PHE A 161 -13.19 -28.68 20.58
CA PHE A 161 -14.03 -27.48 20.66
C PHE A 161 -13.92 -26.61 19.41
N ASP A 162 -12.70 -26.38 18.91
CA ASP A 162 -12.47 -25.64 17.67
C ASP A 162 -13.19 -26.30 16.49
N GLN A 163 -13.08 -27.63 16.35
CA GLN A 163 -13.79 -28.38 15.31
C GLN A 163 -15.32 -28.23 15.40
N ILE A 164 -15.88 -28.28 16.61
CA ILE A 164 -17.32 -28.06 16.84
C ILE A 164 -17.70 -26.63 16.47
N PHE A 165 -16.96 -25.64 16.98
CA PHE A 165 -17.21 -24.22 16.73
C PHE A 165 -17.15 -23.89 15.23
N TYR A 166 -16.06 -24.28 14.55
CA TYR A 166 -15.93 -24.08 13.10
C TYR A 166 -16.95 -24.89 12.31
N GLY A 167 -17.37 -26.05 12.81
CA GLY A 167 -18.48 -26.83 12.26
C GLY A 167 -19.81 -26.07 12.29
N ILE A 168 -20.16 -25.48 13.44
CA ILE A 168 -21.35 -24.63 13.61
C ILE A 168 -21.23 -23.38 12.73
N GLN A 169 -20.08 -22.71 12.74
CA GLN A 169 -19.86 -21.50 11.94
C GLN A 169 -19.97 -21.80 10.45
N HIS A 170 -19.33 -22.86 9.97
CA HIS A 170 -19.42 -23.28 8.57
C HIS A 170 -20.86 -23.63 8.17
N PHE A 171 -21.60 -24.34 9.03
CA PHE A 171 -23.03 -24.57 8.82
C PHE A 171 -23.79 -23.23 8.71
N ALA A 172 -23.58 -22.29 9.64
CA ALA A 172 -24.26 -21.00 9.63
C ALA A 172 -23.95 -20.18 8.37
N VAL A 173 -22.68 -20.13 7.94
CA VAL A 173 -22.27 -19.48 6.69
C VAL A 173 -22.96 -20.14 5.50
N LYS A 174 -22.92 -21.47 5.40
CA LYS A 174 -23.48 -22.20 4.25
C LYS A 174 -25.01 -22.06 4.16
N THR A 175 -25.70 -22.10 5.30
CA THR A 175 -27.17 -22.10 5.36
C THR A 175 -27.75 -20.69 5.30
N PHE A 176 -27.08 -19.70 5.89
CA PHE A 176 -27.66 -18.35 6.10
C PHE A 176 -27.01 -17.24 5.27
N LYS A 177 -26.03 -17.55 4.42
CA LYS A 177 -25.40 -16.53 3.56
C LYS A 177 -26.43 -15.88 2.63
N GLY A 178 -26.56 -14.56 2.75
CA GLY A 178 -27.45 -13.73 1.95
C GLY A 178 -28.90 -13.65 2.46
N ILE A 179 -29.22 -14.35 3.55
CA ILE A 179 -30.55 -14.30 4.17
C ILE A 179 -30.63 -13.14 5.15
N LYS A 180 -31.78 -12.44 5.17
CA LYS A 180 -32.05 -11.36 6.12
C LYS A 180 -32.37 -11.96 7.48
N PHE A 181 -31.70 -11.47 8.53
CA PHE A 181 -32.01 -11.80 9.91
C PHE A 181 -32.93 -10.73 10.51
N GLU A 182 -34.04 -11.16 11.11
CA GLU A 182 -35.04 -10.30 11.71
C GLU A 182 -35.23 -10.69 13.18
N TYR A 183 -34.52 -10.01 14.08
CA TYR A 183 -34.45 -10.33 15.51
C TYR A 183 -35.81 -10.38 16.21
N ASP A 184 -36.75 -9.53 15.80
CA ASP A 184 -38.06 -9.41 16.44
C ASP A 184 -38.91 -10.68 16.30
N TYR A 185 -38.63 -11.51 15.29
CA TYR A 185 -39.30 -12.79 15.07
C TYR A 185 -38.64 -13.97 15.79
N LEU A 186 -37.56 -13.76 16.56
CA LEU A 186 -37.07 -14.79 17.47
C LEU A 186 -38.12 -15.10 18.56
N PRO A 187 -38.27 -16.36 18.97
CA PRO A 187 -39.00 -16.72 20.18
C PRO A 187 -38.46 -15.98 21.42
N ASP A 188 -39.33 -15.60 22.36
CA ASP A 188 -38.95 -14.78 23.52
C ASP A 188 -38.00 -15.50 24.50
N ASP A 189 -38.10 -16.83 24.59
CA ASP A 189 -37.17 -17.69 25.30
C ASP A 189 -35.77 -17.64 24.66
N VAL A 190 -35.68 -17.70 23.34
CA VAL A 190 -34.43 -17.59 22.59
C VAL A 190 -33.82 -16.19 22.71
N LYS A 191 -34.65 -15.14 22.62
CA LYS A 191 -34.20 -13.75 22.84
C LYS A 191 -33.55 -13.60 24.21
N SER A 192 -34.20 -14.10 25.26
CA SER A 192 -33.73 -14.02 26.64
C SER A 192 -32.42 -14.80 26.84
N ALA A 193 -32.29 -15.97 26.22
CA ALA A 193 -31.09 -16.80 26.31
C ALA A 193 -29.88 -16.19 25.57
N VAL A 194 -30.11 -15.43 24.51
CA VAL A 194 -29.06 -14.93 23.60
C VAL A 194 -28.65 -13.51 23.93
N LEU A 195 -29.53 -12.71 24.54
CA LEU A 195 -29.28 -11.31 24.91
C LEU A 195 -27.98 -11.11 25.72
N PRO A 196 -27.59 -11.98 26.66
CA PRO A 196 -26.32 -11.83 27.38
C PRO A 196 -25.07 -11.95 26.49
N PHE A 197 -25.21 -12.59 25.32
CA PHE A 197 -24.08 -12.90 24.44
C PHE A 197 -23.98 -11.99 23.22
N ILE A 198 -25.04 -11.24 22.91
CA ILE A 198 -25.11 -10.42 21.70
C ILE A 198 -25.50 -8.99 22.09
N PRO A 199 -24.54 -8.05 22.07
CA PRO A 199 -24.84 -6.67 22.39
C PRO A 199 -25.71 -6.04 21.30
N ASN A 200 -26.86 -5.49 21.71
CA ASN A 200 -27.81 -4.75 20.88
C ASN A 200 -28.15 -5.44 19.53
N PRO A 201 -28.79 -6.62 19.54
CA PRO A 201 -28.97 -7.43 18.34
C PRO A 201 -29.80 -6.75 17.24
N GLN A 202 -30.66 -5.79 17.61
CA GLN A 202 -31.48 -5.02 16.67
C GLN A 202 -30.67 -4.04 15.82
N SER A 203 -29.52 -3.55 16.32
CA SER A 203 -28.68 -2.57 15.60
C SER A 203 -27.51 -3.20 14.86
N LEU A 204 -27.37 -4.53 14.88
CA LEU A 204 -26.17 -5.18 14.33
C LEU A 204 -26.16 -5.15 12.79
N PRO A 205 -25.03 -4.73 12.18
CA PRO A 205 -24.83 -4.81 10.73
C PRO A 205 -24.98 -6.24 10.18
N LYS A 206 -25.35 -6.35 8.89
CA LYS A 206 -25.54 -7.64 8.19
C LYS A 206 -24.39 -8.66 8.35
N PRO A 207 -23.10 -8.26 8.36
CA PRO A 207 -21.98 -9.19 8.57
C PRO A 207 -22.08 -10.00 9.87
N PHE A 208 -22.76 -9.50 10.89
CA PHE A 208 -22.87 -10.17 12.19
C PHE A 208 -23.97 -11.22 12.28
N TRP A 209 -24.88 -11.31 11.30
CA TRP A 209 -25.99 -12.27 11.33
C TRP A 209 -25.52 -13.72 11.41
N ILE A 210 -24.38 -14.03 10.78
CA ILE A 210 -23.77 -15.35 10.85
C ILE A 210 -23.31 -15.62 12.29
N SER A 211 -22.67 -14.66 12.94
CA SER A 211 -22.24 -14.77 14.34
C SER A 211 -23.43 -14.92 15.29
N ILE A 212 -24.54 -14.22 15.04
CA ILE A 212 -25.78 -14.37 15.81
C ILE A 212 -26.33 -15.79 15.68
N ALA A 213 -26.44 -16.31 14.45
CA ALA A 213 -26.89 -17.68 14.21
C ALA A 213 -25.96 -18.71 14.86
N THR A 214 -24.64 -18.54 14.74
CA THR A 214 -23.65 -19.37 15.44
C THR A 214 -23.87 -19.35 16.95
N SER A 215 -24.08 -18.17 17.54
CA SER A 215 -24.32 -18.02 18.98
C SER A 215 -25.60 -18.74 19.43
N ILE A 216 -26.70 -18.60 18.68
CA ILE A 216 -27.96 -19.29 18.96
C ILE A 216 -27.76 -20.81 18.91
N ILE A 217 -27.10 -21.33 17.87
CA ILE A 217 -26.86 -22.77 17.70
C ILE A 217 -25.96 -23.30 18.82
N THR A 218 -24.91 -22.57 19.19
CA THR A 218 -24.04 -22.92 20.32
C THR A 218 -24.80 -22.89 21.64
N GLN A 219 -25.69 -21.92 21.86
CA GLN A 219 -26.50 -21.85 23.08
C GLN A 219 -27.46 -23.03 23.18
N VAL A 220 -28.13 -23.40 22.07
CA VAL A 220 -28.92 -24.62 22.00
C VAL A 220 -28.04 -25.80 22.40
N MET A 221 -26.90 -26.01 21.76
CA MET A 221 -25.99 -27.11 22.10
C MET A 221 -25.64 -27.19 23.59
N LEU A 222 -25.30 -26.05 24.21
CA LEU A 222 -24.92 -25.97 25.62
C LEU A 222 -26.08 -26.28 26.58
N GLN A 223 -27.31 -25.86 26.25
CA GLN A 223 -28.49 -26.18 27.06
C GLN A 223 -28.73 -27.69 27.16
N TRP A 224 -28.49 -28.44 26.08
CA TRP A 224 -28.70 -29.88 26.06
C TRP A 224 -27.56 -30.69 26.70
N PHE A 225 -26.39 -30.10 26.97
CA PHE A 225 -25.29 -30.81 27.64
C PHE A 225 -25.56 -31.11 29.11
N GLY A 226 -26.36 -30.30 29.81
CA GLY A 226 -26.68 -30.55 31.22
C GLY A 226 -27.45 -31.86 31.45
N ASP A 227 -28.31 -32.23 30.49
CA ASP A 227 -29.39 -33.19 30.75
C ASP A 227 -29.22 -34.53 30.02
N SER A 228 -28.10 -34.76 29.35
CA SER A 228 -28.07 -35.74 28.25
C SER A 228 -26.97 -36.79 28.29
N HIS A 229 -26.35 -37.04 29.44
CA HIS A 229 -25.23 -37.99 29.54
C HIS A 229 -25.56 -39.36 28.91
N PHE A 230 -26.79 -39.85 29.12
CA PHE A 230 -27.29 -41.13 28.60
C PHE A 230 -28.06 -41.02 27.26
N GLY A 231 -28.11 -39.83 26.65
CA GLY A 231 -28.95 -39.56 25.47
C GLY A 231 -30.38 -39.22 25.85
N ARG A 232 -31.30 -39.28 24.87
CA ARG A 232 -32.74 -39.13 25.09
C ARG A 232 -33.44 -40.36 24.56
N SER A 233 -34.02 -41.17 25.44
CA SER A 233 -34.70 -42.41 25.07
C SER A 233 -36.14 -42.41 25.59
N SER A 234 -37.01 -43.14 24.90
CA SER A 234 -38.33 -43.54 25.42
C SER A 234 -38.26 -44.82 26.27
N ASP A 235 -37.10 -45.47 26.38
CA ASP A 235 -36.92 -46.63 27.27
C ASP A 235 -36.93 -46.16 28.73
N PRO A 236 -37.82 -46.71 29.58
CA PRO A 236 -38.01 -46.26 30.96
C PRO A 236 -36.76 -46.43 31.82
N ARG A 237 -35.82 -47.33 31.48
CA ARG A 237 -34.58 -47.54 32.24
C ARG A 237 -33.57 -46.44 31.99
N LEU A 238 -33.39 -46.04 30.72
CA LEU A 238 -32.53 -44.89 30.38
C LEU A 238 -33.15 -43.59 30.87
N GLU A 239 -34.48 -43.45 30.80
CA GLU A 239 -35.18 -42.30 31.34
C GLU A 239 -35.01 -42.21 32.87
N ALA A 240 -35.20 -43.32 33.60
CA ALA A 240 -34.95 -43.39 35.03
C ALA A 240 -33.49 -43.09 35.39
N ALA A 241 -32.52 -43.62 34.63
CA ALA A 241 -31.11 -43.32 34.83
C ALA A 241 -30.80 -41.84 34.59
N THR A 242 -31.42 -41.22 33.59
CA THR A 242 -31.28 -39.79 33.30
C THR A 242 -31.94 -38.93 34.37
N HIS A 243 -33.11 -39.32 34.86
CA HIS A 243 -33.79 -38.63 35.96
C HIS A 243 -32.98 -38.70 37.25
N LEU A 244 -32.46 -39.89 37.59
CA LEU A 244 -31.53 -40.05 38.71
C LEU A 244 -30.28 -39.20 38.50
N ALA A 245 -29.75 -39.13 37.27
CA ALA A 245 -28.63 -38.27 36.89
C ALA A 245 -28.87 -36.78 37.16
N LEU A 246 -30.11 -36.32 37.05
CA LEU A 246 -30.51 -34.93 37.26
C LEU A 246 -30.84 -34.62 38.72
N GLU A 247 -31.55 -35.50 39.41
CA GLU A 247 -32.04 -35.26 40.77
C GLU A 247 -30.99 -35.50 41.85
N ALA A 248 -30.24 -36.61 41.72
CA ALA A 248 -29.41 -37.11 42.81
C ALA A 248 -28.01 -36.48 42.83
N PHE A 249 -27.62 -35.78 41.77
CA PHE A 249 -26.23 -35.48 41.54
C PHE A 249 -25.87 -34.02 41.80
N VAL A 250 -24.92 -33.85 42.72
CA VAL A 250 -24.15 -32.63 42.86
C VAL A 250 -23.32 -32.46 41.58
N PRO A 251 -23.53 -31.38 40.82
CA PRO A 251 -22.73 -31.11 39.63
C PRO A 251 -21.24 -31.19 39.98
N ASN A 252 -20.49 -31.95 39.18
CA ASN A 252 -19.04 -32.10 39.29
C ASN A 252 -18.50 -32.86 40.52
N ALA A 253 -19.33 -33.51 41.34
CA ALA A 253 -18.80 -34.39 42.38
C ALA A 253 -18.08 -35.61 41.75
N PRO A 254 -16.90 -36.01 42.25
CA PRO A 254 -16.15 -37.15 41.72
C PRO A 254 -16.94 -38.47 41.70
N GLU A 255 -17.79 -38.68 42.70
CA GLU A 255 -18.67 -39.85 42.85
C GLU A 255 -19.73 -39.88 41.75
N THR A 256 -20.33 -38.72 41.45
CA THR A 256 -21.26 -38.52 40.32
C THR A 256 -20.64 -39.00 39.03
N LYS A 257 -19.44 -38.49 38.73
CA LYS A 257 -18.75 -38.79 37.47
C LYS A 257 -18.42 -40.27 37.34
N LYS A 258 -17.93 -40.89 38.43
CA LYS A 258 -17.66 -42.33 38.47
C LYS A 258 -18.93 -43.14 38.18
N TRP A 259 -20.05 -42.77 38.79
CA TRP A 259 -21.32 -43.43 38.55
C TRP A 259 -21.80 -43.26 37.10
N LEU A 260 -21.81 -42.04 36.57
CA LEU A 260 -22.22 -41.76 35.18
C LEU A 260 -21.44 -42.62 34.17
N VAL A 261 -20.11 -42.65 34.31
CA VAL A 261 -19.23 -43.43 33.43
C VAL A 261 -19.48 -44.92 33.58
N ALA A 262 -19.60 -45.43 34.81
CA ALA A 262 -19.83 -46.87 35.05
C ALA A 262 -21.19 -47.33 34.52
N THR A 263 -22.25 -46.56 34.79
CA THR A 263 -23.62 -46.87 34.33
C THR A 263 -23.69 -46.83 32.81
N ARG A 264 -23.05 -45.84 32.15
CA ARG A 264 -23.05 -45.78 30.68
C ARG A 264 -22.27 -46.94 30.07
N LYS A 265 -21.15 -47.34 30.68
CA LYS A 265 -20.39 -48.54 30.26
C LYS A 265 -21.22 -49.81 30.37
N LEU A 266 -22.04 -49.93 31.42
CA LEU A 266 -22.95 -51.05 31.61
C LEU A 266 -24.02 -51.07 30.49
N PHE A 267 -24.69 -49.96 30.23
CA PHE A 267 -25.62 -49.86 29.09
C PHE A 267 -24.96 -50.13 27.73
N ALA A 268 -23.71 -49.68 27.54
CA ALA A 268 -22.99 -49.92 26.29
C ALA A 268 -22.60 -51.41 26.10
N ALA A 269 -22.39 -52.15 27.19
CA ALA A 269 -22.06 -53.57 27.15
C ALA A 269 -23.30 -54.44 26.88
N ASP A 270 -24.42 -54.12 27.54
CA ASP A 270 -25.63 -54.94 27.48
C ASP A 270 -26.56 -54.52 26.32
N GLU A 271 -26.67 -53.21 26.05
CA GLU A 271 -27.73 -52.60 25.22
C GLU A 271 -27.20 -51.48 24.32
N SER A 272 -26.07 -51.71 23.65
CA SER A 272 -25.40 -50.72 22.79
C SER A 272 -26.32 -50.07 21.75
N GLU A 273 -27.23 -50.83 21.15
CA GLU A 273 -28.19 -50.31 20.15
C GLU A 273 -29.15 -49.28 20.75
N MET A 274 -29.67 -49.54 21.96
CA MET A 274 -30.57 -48.61 22.64
C MET A 274 -29.85 -47.30 22.97
N LEU A 275 -28.61 -47.39 23.45
CA LEU A 275 -27.81 -46.21 23.75
C LEU A 275 -27.50 -45.39 22.48
N GLN A 276 -27.24 -46.05 21.35
CA GLN A 276 -27.06 -45.39 20.06
C GLN A 276 -28.35 -44.70 19.57
N GLN A 277 -29.51 -45.35 19.72
CA GLN A 277 -30.81 -44.75 19.39
C GLN A 277 -31.08 -43.52 20.27
N ALA A 278 -30.79 -43.61 21.57
CA ALA A 278 -30.94 -42.50 22.50
C ALA A 278 -30.05 -41.30 22.13
N ASP A 279 -28.82 -41.58 21.68
CA ASP A 279 -27.87 -40.56 21.20
C ASP A 279 -28.37 -39.90 19.92
N GLN A 280 -28.87 -40.69 18.96
CA GLN A 280 -29.44 -40.17 17.72
C GLN A 280 -30.69 -39.31 17.97
N GLN A 281 -31.56 -39.73 18.87
CA GLN A 281 -32.76 -38.99 19.25
C GLN A 281 -32.40 -37.67 19.94
N LEU A 282 -31.41 -37.65 20.82
CA LEU A 282 -30.89 -36.41 21.41
C LEU A 282 -30.41 -35.43 20.34
N VAL A 283 -29.52 -35.89 19.43
CA VAL A 283 -28.99 -35.06 18.35
C VAL A 283 -30.10 -34.51 17.47
N ARG A 284 -31.11 -35.33 17.16
CA ARG A 284 -32.29 -34.91 16.40
C ARG A 284 -33.06 -33.81 17.15
N CYS A 285 -33.32 -33.98 18.44
CA CYS A 285 -33.96 -32.95 19.25
C CYS A 285 -33.15 -31.64 19.29
N MET A 286 -31.82 -31.70 19.35
CA MET A 286 -30.96 -30.51 19.29
C MET A 286 -31.08 -29.80 17.93
N VAL A 287 -31.08 -30.56 16.81
CA VAL A 287 -31.27 -30.01 15.46
C VAL A 287 -32.66 -29.37 15.33
N ASP A 288 -33.71 -30.06 15.78
CA ASP A 288 -35.09 -29.55 15.75
C ASP A 288 -35.23 -28.27 16.59
N HIS A 289 -34.57 -28.21 17.75
CA HIS A 289 -34.59 -27.04 18.63
C HIS A 289 -33.80 -25.87 18.02
N ALA A 290 -32.64 -26.12 17.42
CA ALA A 290 -31.87 -25.10 16.70
C ALA A 290 -32.64 -24.58 15.48
N HIS A 291 -33.34 -25.45 14.76
CA HIS A 291 -34.20 -25.07 13.64
C HIS A 291 -35.36 -24.22 14.13
N HIS A 292 -36.06 -24.63 15.19
CA HIS A 292 -37.14 -23.86 15.79
C HIS A 292 -36.68 -22.46 16.24
N ALA A 293 -35.53 -22.39 16.91
CA ALA A 293 -34.96 -21.14 17.41
C ALA A 293 -34.65 -20.13 16.29
N LEU A 294 -34.20 -20.60 15.12
CA LEU A 294 -33.82 -19.74 13.99
C LEU A 294 -34.93 -19.55 12.95
N ARG A 295 -35.97 -20.39 12.95
CA ARG A 295 -37.02 -20.39 11.92
C ARG A 295 -37.74 -19.05 11.80
N GLY A 296 -38.09 -18.44 12.93
CA GLY A 296 -38.78 -17.15 12.96
C GLY A 296 -37.93 -16.02 12.39
N ALA A 297 -36.64 -15.95 12.76
CA ALA A 297 -35.79 -14.82 12.42
C ALA A 297 -35.16 -14.87 11.02
N MET A 298 -35.05 -16.05 10.40
CA MET A 298 -34.39 -16.17 9.09
C MET A 298 -35.30 -16.67 7.96
N ASN A 299 -36.51 -17.17 8.28
CA ASN A 299 -37.46 -17.72 7.30
C ASN A 299 -36.82 -18.69 6.28
N VAL A 300 -35.92 -19.56 6.75
CA VAL A 300 -35.19 -20.53 5.91
C VAL A 300 -35.74 -21.91 6.18
N GLN A 301 -36.08 -22.64 5.11
CA GLN A 301 -36.23 -24.08 5.18
C GLN A 301 -34.86 -24.73 5.06
N TRP A 302 -34.43 -25.43 6.10
CA TRP A 302 -33.16 -26.12 6.09
C TRP A 302 -33.20 -27.26 5.07
N ARG A 303 -32.14 -27.40 4.28
CA ARG A 303 -32.00 -28.55 3.37
C ARG A 303 -31.63 -29.78 4.20
N PRO A 304 -32.06 -31.00 3.81
CA PRO A 304 -31.68 -32.24 4.50
C PRO A 304 -30.16 -32.39 4.69
N ASP A 305 -29.36 -31.98 3.69
CA ASP A 305 -27.89 -32.00 3.80
C ASP A 305 -27.34 -31.06 4.88
N SER A 306 -28.03 -29.94 5.12
CA SER A 306 -27.63 -28.96 6.14
C SER A 306 -27.98 -29.48 7.53
N GLU A 307 -29.17 -30.09 7.69
CA GLU A 307 -29.57 -30.80 8.91
C GLU A 307 -28.60 -31.94 9.25
N ALA A 308 -28.26 -32.78 8.28
CA ALA A 308 -27.30 -33.87 8.47
C ALA A 308 -25.90 -33.34 8.87
N GLN A 309 -25.48 -32.21 8.29
CA GLN A 309 -24.24 -31.55 8.66
C GLN A 309 -24.27 -31.06 10.12
N LEU A 310 -25.34 -30.40 10.55
CA LEU A 310 -25.46 -29.92 11.93
C LEU A 310 -25.57 -31.09 12.92
N ALA A 311 -26.31 -32.14 12.56
CA ALA A 311 -26.42 -33.36 13.36
C ALA A 311 -25.03 -33.99 13.62
N LYS A 312 -24.16 -34.03 12.61
CA LYS A 312 -22.78 -34.50 12.78
C LYS A 312 -21.98 -33.65 13.78
N VAL A 313 -22.17 -32.32 13.73
CA VAL A 313 -21.50 -31.40 14.66
C VAL A 313 -21.99 -31.61 16.09
N PHE A 314 -23.31 -31.70 16.31
CA PHE A 314 -23.89 -31.99 17.63
C PHE A 314 -23.52 -33.37 18.16
N ALA A 315 -23.42 -34.40 17.32
CA ALA A 315 -22.94 -35.71 17.73
C ALA A 315 -21.49 -35.64 18.26
N ALA A 316 -20.60 -34.93 17.55
CA ALA A 316 -19.22 -34.71 18.01
C ALA A 316 -19.17 -33.90 19.31
N ALA A 317 -20.06 -32.93 19.46
CA ALA A 317 -20.17 -32.10 20.65
C ALA A 317 -20.64 -32.91 21.87
N GLN A 318 -21.60 -33.81 21.67
CA GLN A 318 -22.08 -34.72 22.69
C GLN A 318 -21.01 -35.74 23.12
N GLU A 319 -20.23 -36.26 22.17
CA GLU A 319 -19.09 -37.11 22.45
C GLU A 319 -18.06 -36.36 23.32
N LEU A 320 -17.72 -35.11 22.96
CA LEU A 320 -16.83 -34.28 23.76
C LEU A 320 -17.37 -34.04 25.17
N HIS A 321 -18.65 -33.70 25.33
CA HIS A 321 -19.27 -33.51 26.65
C HIS A 321 -19.13 -34.76 27.55
N ARG A 322 -19.30 -35.96 26.98
CA ARG A 322 -19.10 -37.22 27.72
C ARG A 322 -17.65 -37.44 28.10
N LEU A 323 -16.73 -37.17 27.18
CA LEU A 323 -15.29 -37.26 27.46
C LEU A 323 -14.90 -36.32 28.59
N LEU A 324 -15.44 -35.08 28.62
CA LEU A 324 -15.23 -34.11 29.69
C LEU A 324 -15.82 -34.58 31.03
N THR A 325 -17.02 -35.17 30.99
CA THR A 325 -17.65 -35.75 32.19
C THR A 325 -16.84 -36.91 32.77
N ALA A 326 -16.16 -37.68 31.91
CA ALA A 326 -15.29 -38.77 32.33
C ALA A 326 -13.94 -38.31 32.90
N GLN A 327 -13.56 -37.04 32.73
CA GLN A 327 -12.32 -36.52 33.28
C GLN A 327 -12.41 -36.34 34.80
N GLN A 328 -11.27 -36.55 35.47
CA GLN A 328 -11.13 -36.21 36.89
C GLN A 328 -11.29 -34.70 37.12
N ALA A 329 -10.69 -33.88 36.25
CA ALA A 329 -10.81 -32.43 36.29
C ALA A 329 -12.26 -31.98 36.06
N VAL A 330 -12.66 -30.92 36.76
CA VAL A 330 -13.99 -30.31 36.65
C VAL A 330 -13.97 -29.28 35.52
N TYR A 331 -14.83 -29.48 34.52
CA TYR A 331 -14.97 -28.56 33.40
C TYR A 331 -16.32 -27.86 33.49
N TRP A 332 -16.30 -26.55 33.26
CA TRP A 332 -17.50 -25.79 32.96
C TRP A 332 -17.45 -25.43 31.48
N MET A 333 -18.58 -25.56 30.79
CA MET A 333 -18.74 -25.09 29.41
C MET A 333 -19.67 -23.90 29.43
N GLY A 334 -19.28 -22.86 28.72
CA GLY A 334 -20.10 -21.67 28.57
C GLY A 334 -19.69 -20.92 27.33
N MET A 335 -20.63 -20.17 26.77
CA MET A 335 -20.32 -19.20 25.73
C MET A 335 -19.88 -17.90 26.41
N ARG A 336 -18.85 -17.25 25.87
CA ARG A 336 -18.50 -15.88 26.30
C ARG A 336 -19.28 -14.86 25.46
N PRO A 337 -19.67 -13.72 26.04
CA PRO A 337 -20.32 -12.66 25.28
C PRO A 337 -19.44 -12.18 24.14
N ALA A 338 -20.07 -11.89 23.01
CA ALA A 338 -19.42 -11.20 21.92
C ALA A 338 -19.02 -9.80 22.39
N MET A 339 -17.72 -9.55 22.52
CA MET A 339 -17.24 -8.21 22.80
C MET A 339 -17.23 -7.40 21.50
N LEU A 340 -17.99 -6.30 21.47
CA LEU A 340 -17.75 -5.23 20.51
C LEU A 340 -16.47 -4.54 20.96
N GLN A 341 -15.36 -4.73 20.25
CA GLN A 341 -14.16 -3.94 20.52
C GLN A 341 -14.50 -2.46 20.32
N THR A 342 -14.31 -1.67 21.37
CA THR A 342 -14.48 -0.22 21.35
C THR A 342 -13.57 0.38 20.28
N GLY A 343 -14.14 0.70 19.11
CA GLY A 343 -13.48 1.42 18.02
C GLY A 343 -13.42 0.72 16.67
N ALA A 344 -13.64 -0.59 16.60
CA ALA A 344 -13.75 -1.33 15.33
C ALA A 344 -14.81 -2.42 15.46
N GLU A 345 -15.78 -2.43 14.57
CA GLU A 345 -16.84 -3.44 14.50
C GLU A 345 -16.25 -4.80 14.07
N THR A 346 -15.53 -5.48 14.95
CA THR A 346 -15.04 -6.84 14.73
C THR A 346 -15.52 -7.74 15.86
N PHE A 347 -16.33 -8.74 15.49
CA PHE A 347 -16.65 -9.88 16.34
C PHE A 347 -15.40 -10.74 16.36
N GLN A 348 -14.50 -10.48 17.30
CA GLN A 348 -13.48 -11.45 17.64
C GLN A 348 -14.05 -12.35 18.74
N PRO A 349 -14.19 -13.67 18.51
CA PRO A 349 -14.33 -14.59 19.62
C PRO A 349 -13.04 -14.50 20.43
N SER A 350 -13.06 -13.68 21.49
CA SER A 350 -11.96 -13.59 22.43
C SER A 350 -11.97 -14.86 23.28
N TRP A 351 -11.03 -15.76 23.01
CA TRP A 351 -10.75 -16.91 23.85
C TRP A 351 -9.98 -16.47 25.10
#